data_AF-A0A847MPL4-F1
#
_entry.id   AF-A0A847MPL4-F1
#
_cell.length_a   1.000
_cell.length_b   1.000
_cell.length_c   1.000
_cell.angle_alpha   90.00
_cell.angle_beta   90.00
_cell.angle_gamma   90.00
#
_symmetry.space_group_name_H-M   'P 1'
#
loop_
_entity.id
_entity.type
_entity.pdbx_description
1 polymer ?
#
loop_
_entity_poly.entity_id
_entity_poly.type
_entity_poly.pdbx_seq_one_letter_code
_entity_poly.pdbx_strand_id
1 'polypeptide(L)'
;MAERDRIDQPREAGRRWRRPSSMSNEAFGIIAEQFARFMGTVQFIIGMTVFVALWLLWNTYGPTDLQFDPRELNYTLLTLILSLQASYAAPLILLAQNRQADRDRVAFEQDRLQAERNLADTEFLTREVAALRIAMRDNATRDFVRSELRALLDEMEDRGLQVRAISPATAPEEGQDSERTSTP
;
A
#
# COMPACT_ATOMS: atom_id res chain seq x y z
N MET A 1 33.85 -12.83 -51.94
CA MET A 1 32.92 -12.74 -50.80
C MET A 1 33.68 -13.21 -49.57
N ALA A 2 34.16 -12.28 -48.74
CA ALA A 2 34.75 -12.59 -47.45
C ALA A 2 33.96 -11.82 -46.40
N GLU A 3 33.29 -12.59 -45.53
CA GLU A 3 32.43 -12.17 -44.44
C GLU A 3 33.21 -11.21 -43.52
N ARG A 4 32.66 -10.00 -43.28
CA ARG A 4 33.22 -9.06 -42.31
C ARG A 4 32.81 -9.51 -40.92
N ASP A 5 33.81 -9.95 -40.15
CA ASP A 5 33.71 -10.30 -38.74
C ASP A 5 33.17 -9.10 -37.95
N ARG A 6 31.95 -9.24 -37.39
CA ARG A 6 31.24 -8.17 -36.67
C ARG A 6 31.81 -8.02 -35.26
N ILE A 7 32.67 -7.02 -35.09
CA ILE A 7 33.25 -6.60 -33.80
C ILE A 7 32.25 -5.72 -33.02
N ASP A 8 31.03 -6.20 -32.81
CA ASP A 8 29.99 -5.40 -32.11
C ASP A 8 29.12 -6.24 -31.18
N GLN A 9 29.74 -7.21 -30.50
CA GLN A 9 29.16 -7.82 -29.30
C GLN A 9 30.09 -7.55 -28.13
N PRO A 10 29.70 -6.72 -27.15
CA PRO A 10 30.42 -6.69 -25.89
C PRO A 10 30.27 -8.07 -25.25
N ARG A 11 31.38 -8.83 -25.22
CA ARG A 11 31.49 -10.05 -24.42
C ARG A 11 31.25 -9.64 -22.97
N GLU A 12 30.08 -9.96 -22.45
CA GLU A 12 29.77 -9.89 -21.02
C GLU A 12 30.61 -10.93 -20.26
N ALA A 13 31.90 -10.67 -20.12
CA ALA A 13 32.80 -11.35 -19.19
C ALA A 13 32.56 -10.81 -17.76
N GLY A 14 31.30 -10.76 -17.35
CA GLY A 14 30.89 -10.44 -16.00
C GLY A 14 30.60 -11.74 -15.27
N ARG A 15 31.62 -12.34 -14.67
CA ARG A 15 31.46 -13.46 -13.74
C ARG A 15 30.59 -12.98 -12.57
N ARG A 16 29.26 -13.11 -12.72
CA ARG A 16 28.28 -12.81 -11.68
C ARG A 16 28.55 -13.76 -10.52
N TRP A 17 29.36 -13.30 -9.58
CA TRP A 17 29.56 -13.94 -8.29
C TRP A 17 28.19 -13.99 -7.59
N ARG A 18 27.48 -15.11 -7.75
CA ARG A 18 26.26 -15.39 -7.01
C ARG A 18 26.65 -15.48 -5.55
N ARG A 19 26.42 -14.43 -4.76
CA ARG A 19 26.51 -14.48 -3.30
C ARG A 19 25.33 -15.33 -2.80
N PRO A 20 25.54 -16.48 -2.15
CA PRO A 20 24.48 -17.16 -1.44
C PRO A 20 24.42 -16.55 -0.03
N SER A 21 23.51 -15.60 0.21
CA SER A 21 23.36 -14.97 1.54
C SER A 21 21.91 -14.92 2.05
N SER A 22 21.01 -15.75 1.53
CA SER A 22 19.61 -15.76 1.98
C SER A 22 19.42 -16.41 3.35
N MET A 23 20.30 -17.31 3.78
CA MET A 23 20.14 -18.02 5.08
C MET A 23 20.72 -17.27 6.28
N SER A 24 21.75 -16.42 6.10
CA SER A 24 22.30 -15.62 7.21
C SER A 24 21.43 -14.41 7.54
N ASN A 25 20.83 -13.78 6.53
CA ASN A 25 20.10 -12.52 6.71
C ASN A 25 18.85 -12.63 7.60
N GLU A 26 18.18 -13.79 7.62
CA GLU A 26 16.97 -14.01 8.42
C GLU A 26 17.29 -14.03 9.92
N ALA A 27 18.23 -14.90 10.34
CA ALA A 27 18.63 -15.05 11.74
C ALA A 27 19.27 -13.78 12.31
N PHE A 28 20.13 -13.10 11.53
CA PHE A 28 20.73 -11.83 11.95
C PHE A 28 19.70 -10.70 12.05
N GLY A 29 18.64 -10.71 11.24
CA GLY A 29 17.59 -9.70 11.35
C GLY A 29 16.71 -9.87 12.58
N ILE A 30 16.43 -11.10 13.02
CA ILE A 30 15.70 -11.35 14.27
C ILE A 30 16.53 -10.82 15.46
N ILE A 31 17.84 -11.08 15.47
CA ILE A 31 18.75 -10.58 16.51
C ILE A 31 18.83 -9.04 16.47
N ALA A 32 18.96 -8.44 15.28
CA ALA A 32 19.01 -7.00 15.10
C ALA A 32 17.72 -6.30 15.55
N GLU A 33 16.56 -6.89 15.24
CA GLU A 33 15.25 -6.36 15.65
C GLU A 33 15.05 -6.45 17.16
N GLN A 34 15.51 -7.53 17.79
CA GLN A 34 15.52 -7.66 19.25
C GLN A 34 16.48 -6.65 19.90
N PHE A 35 17.68 -6.47 19.34
CA PHE A 35 18.64 -5.46 19.79
C PHE A 35 18.10 -4.02 19.64
N ALA A 36 17.43 -3.71 18.54
CA ALA A 36 16.81 -2.41 18.32
C ALA A 36 15.71 -2.12 19.35
N ARG A 37 14.84 -3.10 19.62
CA ARG A 37 13.84 -3.01 20.70
C ARG A 37 14.49 -2.84 22.07
N PHE A 38 15.59 -3.53 22.32
CA PHE A 38 16.32 -3.46 23.58
C PHE A 38 16.99 -2.09 23.81
N MET A 39 17.70 -1.55 22.80
CA MET A 39 18.34 -0.23 22.88
C MET A 39 17.35 0.94 22.95
N GLY A 40 16.14 0.80 22.40
CA GLY A 40 15.10 1.84 22.47
C GLY A 40 14.40 1.94 23.83
N THR A 41 14.71 1.05 24.78
CA THR A 41 14.01 0.98 26.07
C THR A 41 14.79 1.72 27.17
N VAL A 42 14.11 2.54 27.98
CA VAL A 42 14.71 3.26 29.13
C VAL A 42 15.40 2.33 30.13
N GLN A 43 14.94 1.09 30.24
CA GLN A 43 15.52 0.04 31.08
C GLN A 43 16.98 -0.28 30.71
N PHE A 44 17.36 -0.20 29.44
CA PHE A 44 18.74 -0.44 29.02
C PHE A 44 19.68 0.64 29.57
N ILE A 45 19.26 1.90 29.50
CA ILE A 45 20.04 3.04 30.03
C ILE A 45 20.24 2.87 31.54
N ILE A 46 19.16 2.57 32.27
CA ILE A 46 19.23 2.34 33.72
C ILE A 46 20.17 1.18 34.06
N GLY A 47 20.03 0.04 33.39
CA GLY A 47 20.89 -1.13 33.59
C GLY A 47 22.36 -0.83 33.31
N MET A 48 22.66 -0.11 32.24
CA MET A 48 24.02 0.29 31.88
C MET A 48 24.62 1.27 32.90
N THR A 49 23.82 2.24 33.38
CA THR A 49 24.25 3.16 34.44
C THR A 49 24.54 2.42 35.74
N VAL A 50 23.70 1.46 36.14
CA VAL A 50 23.92 0.64 37.33
C VAL A 50 25.17 -0.21 37.17
N PHE A 51 25.40 -0.82 36.01
CA PHE A 51 26.62 -1.58 35.73
C PHE A 51 27.89 -0.72 35.88
N VAL A 52 27.92 0.45 35.25
CA VAL A 52 29.05 1.40 35.37
C VAL A 52 29.24 1.85 36.81
N ALA A 53 28.15 2.21 37.52
CA ALA A 53 28.21 2.62 38.91
C ALA A 53 28.75 1.52 39.83
N LEU A 54 28.29 0.27 39.66
CA LEU A 54 28.79 -0.88 40.42
C LEU A 54 30.25 -1.17 40.13
N TRP A 55 30.68 -1.08 38.86
CA TRP A 55 32.08 -1.25 38.49
C TRP A 55 32.98 -0.22 39.14
N LEU A 56 32.57 1.06 39.10
CA LEU A 56 33.29 2.14 39.76
C LEU A 56 33.33 1.92 41.28
N LEU A 57 32.18 1.60 41.91
CA LEU A 57 32.12 1.34 43.36
C LEU A 57 33.08 0.20 43.75
N TRP A 58 33.03 -0.92 43.04
CA TRP A 58 33.85 -2.09 43.32
C TRP A 58 35.34 -1.77 43.21
N ASN A 59 35.76 -1.12 42.12
CA ASN A 59 37.17 -0.78 41.91
C ASN A 59 37.66 0.42 42.75
N THR A 60 36.75 1.27 43.25
CA THR A 60 37.09 2.40 44.14
C THR A 60 37.27 1.95 45.58
N TYR A 61 36.32 1.15 46.09
CA TYR A 61 36.25 0.75 47.50
C TYR A 61 36.88 -0.62 47.78
N GLY A 62 37.20 -1.41 46.74
CA GLY A 62 37.84 -2.71 46.87
C GLY A 62 39.29 -2.61 47.37
N PRO A 63 39.79 -3.63 48.12
CA PRO A 63 41.19 -3.72 48.51
C PRO A 63 42.11 -3.68 47.28
N THR A 64 43.27 -3.03 47.38
CA THR A 64 44.19 -2.79 46.26
C THR A 64 44.62 -4.10 45.56
N ASP A 65 44.69 -5.21 46.30
CA ASP A 65 45.05 -6.54 45.77
C ASP A 65 43.94 -7.21 44.94
N LEU A 66 42.70 -6.71 45.03
CA LEU A 66 41.50 -7.24 44.34
C LEU A 66 40.91 -6.22 43.34
N GLN A 67 41.58 -5.09 43.12
CA GLN A 67 41.17 -4.12 42.11
C GLN A 67 41.50 -4.66 40.72
N PHE A 68 40.47 -5.11 40.01
CA PHE A 68 40.58 -5.54 38.62
C PHE A 68 40.96 -4.38 37.70
N ASP A 69 40.47 -3.18 37.98
CA ASP A 69 40.69 -1.96 37.21
C ASP A 69 41.13 -0.83 38.15
N PRO A 70 42.43 -0.72 38.47
CA PRO A 70 42.94 0.20 39.47
C PRO A 70 42.57 1.65 39.15
N ARG A 71 42.14 2.39 40.17
CA ARG A 71 41.83 3.83 40.05
C ARG A 71 43.02 4.66 39.56
N GLU A 72 44.25 4.21 39.83
CA GLU A 72 45.49 4.88 39.40
C GLU A 72 45.67 4.87 37.88
N LEU A 73 45.13 3.85 37.21
CA LEU A 73 45.11 3.72 35.75
C LEU A 73 43.84 4.32 35.13
N ASN A 74 43.10 5.14 35.88
CA ASN A 74 41.87 5.83 35.43
C ASN A 74 40.82 4.89 34.81
N TYR A 75 40.66 3.68 35.35
CA TYR A 75 39.70 2.69 34.85
C TYR A 75 39.91 2.33 33.36
N THR A 76 41.15 1.98 33.00
CA THR A 76 41.54 1.67 31.62
C THR A 76 40.73 0.51 31.05
N LEU A 77 40.44 -0.53 31.85
CA LEU A 77 39.67 -1.69 31.36
C LEU A 77 38.23 -1.31 31.04
N LEU A 78 37.57 -0.55 31.91
CA LEU A 78 36.22 -0.04 31.64
C LEU A 78 36.20 0.76 30.34
N THR A 79 37.18 1.63 30.13
CA THR A 79 37.30 2.45 28.93
C THR A 79 37.52 1.61 27.67
N LEU A 80 38.37 0.59 27.73
CA LEU A 80 38.60 -0.35 26.65
C LEU A 80 37.32 -1.12 26.30
N ILE A 81 36.58 -1.59 27.30
CA ILE A 81 35.32 -2.31 27.08
C ILE A 81 34.26 -1.39 26.46
N LEU A 82 34.11 -0.15 26.94
CA LEU A 82 33.14 0.80 26.39
C LEU A 82 33.49 1.23 24.96
N SER A 83 34.78 1.44 24.65
CA SER A 83 35.21 1.77 23.28
C SER A 83 34.98 0.60 22.31
N LEU A 84 35.26 -0.63 22.74
CA LEU A 84 34.92 -1.84 21.97
C LEU A 84 33.41 -1.96 21.77
N GLN A 85 32.62 -1.67 22.81
CA GLN A 85 31.15 -1.72 22.77
C GLN A 85 30.58 -0.78 21.70
N ALA A 86 31.07 0.45 21.64
CA ALA A 86 30.68 1.41 20.61
C ALA A 86 31.11 0.94 19.20
N SER A 87 32.30 0.38 19.06
CA SER A 87 32.85 -0.07 17.77
C SER A 87 32.06 -1.23 17.16
N TYR A 88 31.64 -2.22 17.96
CA TYR A 88 30.85 -3.34 17.43
C TYR A 88 29.37 -2.98 17.22
N ALA A 89 28.86 -1.96 17.90
CA ALA A 89 27.48 -1.51 17.73
C ALA A 89 27.25 -0.93 16.33
N ALA A 90 28.20 -0.15 15.80
CA ALA A 90 28.08 0.49 14.48
C ALA A 90 27.74 -0.47 13.32
N PRO A 91 28.47 -1.59 13.09
CA PRO A 91 28.14 -2.52 12.01
C PRO A 91 26.80 -3.22 12.24
N LEU A 92 26.44 -3.59 13.48
CA LEU A 92 25.13 -4.18 13.77
C LEU A 92 23.99 -3.21 13.47
N ILE A 93 24.15 -1.94 13.84
CA ILE A 93 23.17 -0.89 13.57
C ILE A 93 23.02 -0.68 12.06
N LEU A 94 24.12 -0.65 11.30
CA LEU A 94 24.08 -0.50 9.83
C LEU A 94 23.29 -1.63 9.16
N LEU A 95 23.44 -2.87 9.64
CA LEU A 95 22.67 -4.00 9.12
C LEU A 95 21.18 -3.91 9.51
N ALA A 96 20.88 -3.49 10.73
CA ALA A 96 19.50 -3.26 11.17
C ALA A 96 18.81 -2.16 10.33
N GLN A 97 19.54 -1.08 10.06
CA GLN A 97 19.07 0.04 9.24
C GLN A 97 18.82 -0.36 7.79
N ASN A 98 19.72 -1.13 7.17
CA ASN A 98 19.52 -1.63 5.79
C ASN A 98 18.21 -2.43 5.68
N ARG A 99 17.92 -3.31 6.64
CA ARG A 99 16.67 -4.07 6.65
C ARG A 99 15.44 -3.20 6.87
N GLN A 100 15.55 -2.17 7.71
CA GLN A 100 14.44 -1.25 7.93
C GLN A 100 14.15 -0.44 6.66
N ALA A 101 15.18 0.05 5.98
CA ALA A 101 15.06 0.71 4.69
C ALA A 101 14.43 -0.20 3.61
N ASP A 102 14.76 -1.50 3.59
CA ASP A 102 14.14 -2.47 2.69
C ASP A 102 12.63 -2.64 2.98
N ARG A 103 12.23 -2.75 4.26
CA ARG A 103 10.81 -2.81 4.64
C ARG A 103 10.07 -1.52 4.27
N ASP A 104 10.68 -0.37 4.59
CA ASP A 104 10.11 0.93 4.31
C ASP A 104 9.90 1.12 2.81
N ARG A 105 10.86 0.67 1.97
CA ARG A 105 10.72 0.69 0.52
C ARG A 105 9.51 -0.11 0.04
N VAL A 106 9.32 -1.34 0.53
CA VAL A 106 8.16 -2.16 0.14
C VAL A 106 6.85 -1.51 0.58
N ALA A 107 6.81 -0.94 1.78
CA ALA A 107 5.65 -0.21 2.27
C ALA A 107 5.33 1.00 1.38
N PHE A 108 6.34 1.77 0.97
CA PHE A 108 6.19 2.89 0.04
C PHE A 108 5.65 2.46 -1.34
N GLU A 109 6.15 1.35 -1.88
CA GLU A 109 5.67 0.83 -3.17
C GLU A 109 4.20 0.39 -3.09
N GLN A 110 3.80 -0.24 -1.98
CA GLN A 110 2.41 -0.62 -1.73
C GLN A 110 1.49 0.58 -1.54
N ASP A 111 1.92 1.57 -0.75
CA ASP A 111 1.17 2.81 -0.54
C ASP A 111 0.93 3.55 -1.87
N ARG A 112 1.94 3.59 -2.74
CA ARG A 112 1.80 4.20 -4.07
C ARG A 112 0.76 3.47 -4.94
N LEU A 113 0.78 2.14 -4.95
CA LEU A 113 -0.22 1.34 -5.66
C LEU A 113 -1.63 1.52 -5.09
N GLN A 114 -1.74 1.61 -3.76
CA GLN A 114 -3.00 1.87 -3.08
C GLN A 114 -3.54 3.26 -3.44
N ALA A 115 -2.67 4.27 -3.48
CA ALA A 115 -3.02 5.64 -3.88
C ALA A 115 -3.49 5.71 -5.34
N GLU A 116 -2.80 5.02 -6.26
CA GLU A 116 -3.22 4.91 -7.67
C GLU A 116 -4.61 4.27 -7.81
N ARG A 117 -4.88 3.20 -7.05
CA ARG A 117 -6.21 2.55 -7.02
C ARG A 117 -7.29 3.47 -6.45
N ASN A 118 -7.01 4.13 -5.33
CA ASN A 118 -7.96 5.07 -4.70
C ASN A 118 -8.32 6.23 -5.64
N LEU A 119 -7.35 6.72 -6.42
CA LEU A 119 -7.58 7.75 -7.43
C LEU A 119 -8.52 7.20 -8.53
N ALA A 120 -8.23 6.01 -9.07
CA ALA A 120 -9.07 5.37 -10.09
C ALA A 120 -10.50 5.10 -9.59
N ASP A 121 -10.65 4.63 -8.35
CA ASP A 121 -11.97 4.40 -7.73
C ASP A 121 -12.73 5.71 -7.56
N THR A 122 -12.04 6.80 -7.17
CA THR A 122 -12.64 8.12 -7.04
C THR A 122 -13.10 8.66 -8.39
N GLU A 123 -12.29 8.49 -9.45
CA GLU A 123 -12.67 8.86 -10.82
C GLU A 123 -13.87 8.05 -11.32
N PHE A 124 -13.88 6.74 -11.03
CA PHE A 124 -15.00 5.86 -11.38
C PHE A 124 -16.28 6.30 -10.69
N LEU A 125 -16.25 6.46 -9.36
CA LEU A 125 -17.40 6.92 -8.59
C LEU A 125 -17.89 8.29 -9.05
N THR A 126 -16.98 9.21 -9.37
CA THR A 126 -17.34 10.54 -9.89
C THR A 126 -18.07 10.44 -11.23
N ARG A 127 -17.62 9.56 -12.13
CA ARG A 127 -18.28 9.31 -13.42
C ARG A 127 -19.64 8.65 -13.24
N GLU A 128 -19.73 7.64 -12.40
CA GLU A 128 -20.99 6.94 -12.08
C GLU A 128 -22.02 7.89 -11.46
N VAL A 129 -21.60 8.74 -10.51
CA VAL A 129 -22.47 9.76 -9.91
C VAL A 129 -22.94 10.80 -10.95
N ALA A 130 -22.06 11.22 -11.86
CA ALA A 130 -22.43 12.12 -12.94
C ALA A 130 -23.47 11.49 -13.89
N ALA A 131 -23.28 10.21 -14.26
CA ALA A 131 -24.22 9.46 -15.08
C ALA A 131 -25.58 9.27 -14.37
N LEU A 132 -25.56 8.88 -13.09
CA LEU A 132 -26.75 8.75 -12.27
C LEU A 132 -27.53 10.07 -12.18
N ARG A 133 -26.83 11.20 -12.00
CA ARG A 133 -27.45 12.52 -11.94
C ARG A 133 -28.17 12.91 -13.23
N ILE A 134 -27.61 12.59 -14.39
CA ILE A 134 -28.24 12.84 -15.69
C ILE A 134 -29.51 11.99 -15.82
N ALA A 135 -29.42 10.69 -15.52
CA ALA A 135 -30.56 9.78 -15.57
C ALA A 135 -31.72 10.23 -14.64
N MET A 136 -31.41 10.71 -13.43
CA MET A 136 -32.41 11.27 -12.51
C MET A 136 -33.08 12.53 -13.07
N ARG A 137 -32.32 13.42 -13.74
CA ARG A 137 -32.85 14.66 -14.34
C ARG A 137 -33.79 14.39 -15.50
N ASP A 138 -33.47 13.42 -16.36
CA ASP A 138 -34.32 13.05 -17.49
C ASP A 138 -35.66 12.46 -17.02
N ASN A 139 -35.64 11.62 -15.98
CA ASN A 139 -36.86 11.07 -15.40
C ASN A 139 -37.75 12.17 -14.77
N ALA A 140 -37.15 13.10 -14.02
CA ALA A 140 -37.88 14.24 -13.44
C ALA A 140 -38.52 15.13 -14.53
N THR A 141 -37.83 15.34 -15.65
CA THR A 141 -38.35 16.13 -16.78
C THR A 141 -39.56 15.44 -17.42
N ARG A 142 -39.50 14.12 -17.61
CA ARG A 142 -40.62 13.33 -18.14
C ARG A 142 -41.84 13.41 -17.24
N ASP A 143 -41.66 13.23 -15.94
CA ASP A 143 -42.77 13.27 -14.98
C ASP A 143 -43.38 14.67 -14.90
N PHE A 144 -42.56 15.73 -14.92
CA PHE A 144 -43.04 17.10 -14.99
C PHE A 144 -43.84 17.40 -16.27
N VAL A 145 -43.31 17.03 -17.45
CA VAL A 145 -44.03 17.21 -18.72
C VAL A 145 -45.35 16.44 -18.71
N ARG A 146 -45.37 15.23 -18.13
CA ARG A 146 -46.59 14.43 -17.98
C ARG A 146 -47.60 15.09 -17.05
N SER A 147 -47.16 15.67 -15.93
CA SER A 147 -48.07 16.38 -15.02
C SER A 147 -48.64 17.65 -15.64
N GLU A 148 -47.83 18.42 -16.36
CA GLU A 148 -48.30 19.63 -17.06
C GLU A 148 -49.27 19.28 -18.19
N LEU A 149 -48.97 18.26 -19.01
CA LEU A 149 -49.89 17.77 -20.03
C LEU A 149 -51.25 17.35 -19.42
N ARG A 150 -51.23 16.64 -18.29
CA ARG A 150 -52.46 16.26 -17.57
C ARG A 150 -53.20 17.47 -17.03
N ALA A 151 -52.51 18.42 -16.41
CA ALA A 151 -53.12 19.64 -15.89
C ALA A 151 -53.78 20.47 -17.00
N LEU A 152 -53.12 20.61 -18.15
CA LEU A 152 -53.68 21.29 -19.32
C LEU A 152 -54.88 20.53 -19.92
N LEU A 153 -54.81 19.19 -19.97
CA LEU A 153 -55.92 18.35 -20.40
C LEU A 153 -57.16 18.55 -19.52
N ASP A 154 -56.97 18.50 -18.19
CA ASP A 154 -58.04 18.73 -17.21
C ASP A 154 -58.63 20.15 -17.37
N GLU A 155 -57.80 21.17 -17.59
CA GLU A 155 -58.27 22.54 -17.82
C GLU A 155 -59.12 22.68 -19.09
N MET A 156 -58.77 21.97 -20.16
CA MET A 156 -59.58 21.97 -21.39
C MET A 156 -60.91 21.24 -21.23
N GLU A 157 -60.92 20.16 -20.46
CA GLU A 157 -62.13 19.40 -20.13
C GLU A 157 -63.11 20.25 -19.29
N ASP A 158 -62.60 20.99 -18.29
CA ASP A 158 -63.38 21.91 -17.45
C ASP A 158 -63.99 23.08 -18.27
N ARG A 159 -63.32 23.51 -19.34
CA ARG A 159 -63.83 24.54 -20.27
C ARG A 159 -64.82 24.00 -21.31
N GLY A 160 -65.20 22.72 -21.24
CA GLY A 160 -66.22 22.11 -22.10
C GLY A 160 -65.76 21.72 -23.50
N LEU A 161 -64.45 21.68 -23.75
CA LEU A 161 -63.86 21.24 -25.01
C LEU A 161 -63.47 19.75 -24.89
N GLN A 162 -64.27 18.84 -25.47
CA GLN A 162 -63.94 17.41 -25.46
C GLN A 162 -62.67 17.14 -26.29
N VAL A 163 -61.56 16.87 -25.61
CA VAL A 163 -60.33 16.38 -26.24
C VAL A 163 -60.57 14.93 -26.66
N ARG A 164 -60.86 14.70 -27.95
CA ARG A 164 -61.00 13.34 -28.49
C ARG A 164 -59.63 12.67 -28.50
N ALA A 165 -59.35 11.85 -27.49
CA ALA A 165 -58.18 10.98 -27.49
C ALA A 165 -58.22 10.10 -28.75
N ILE A 166 -57.21 10.21 -29.60
CA ILE A 166 -57.01 9.29 -30.72
C ILE A 166 -56.55 7.98 -30.08
N SER A 167 -57.52 7.10 -29.79
CA SER A 167 -57.23 5.73 -29.38
C SER A 167 -56.45 5.06 -30.51
N PRO A 168 -55.25 4.51 -30.27
CA PRO A 168 -54.56 3.74 -31.30
C PRO A 168 -55.48 2.57 -31.63
N ALA A 169 -55.96 2.55 -32.88
CA ALA A 169 -56.84 1.51 -33.36
C ALA A 169 -56.15 0.15 -33.19
N THR A 170 -56.85 -0.75 -32.52
CA THR A 170 -56.57 -2.18 -32.45
C THR A 170 -56.21 -2.69 -33.86
N ALA A 171 -54.99 -3.21 -34.01
CA ALA A 171 -54.58 -3.88 -35.24
C ALA A 171 -55.54 -5.06 -35.51
N PRO A 172 -56.00 -5.30 -36.76
CA PRO A 172 -56.81 -6.46 -37.07
C PRO A 172 -55.93 -7.72 -37.00
N GLU A 173 -56.29 -8.67 -36.14
CA GLU A 173 -55.91 -10.06 -36.31
C GLU A 173 -56.69 -10.64 -37.49
N GLU A 174 -56.06 -10.72 -38.66
CA GLU A 174 -56.51 -11.61 -39.74
C GLU A 174 -55.30 -12.36 -40.28
N GLY A 175 -55.18 -13.62 -39.86
CA GLY A 175 -54.10 -14.51 -40.24
C GLY A 175 -54.36 -15.97 -39.88
N GLN A 176 -55.61 -16.44 -39.99
CA GLN A 176 -55.96 -17.85 -39.98
C GLN A 176 -57.09 -18.07 -40.99
N ASP A 177 -56.73 -18.46 -42.22
CA ASP A 177 -57.37 -19.55 -42.96
C ASP A 177 -56.84 -19.61 -44.41
N SER A 178 -55.91 -20.53 -44.66
CA SER A 178 -55.83 -21.27 -45.92
C SER A 178 -54.88 -22.45 -45.77
N GLU A 179 -55.35 -23.45 -45.02
CA GLU A 179 -54.93 -24.83 -45.18
C GLU A 179 -56.08 -25.55 -45.91
N ARG A 180 -56.04 -25.58 -47.26
CA ARG A 180 -56.77 -26.55 -48.11
C ARG A 180 -56.45 -26.36 -49.59
N THR A 181 -55.47 -27.11 -50.08
CA THR A 181 -55.43 -27.76 -51.42
C THR A 181 -54.07 -28.48 -51.49
N SER A 182 -53.98 -29.75 -51.09
CA SER A 182 -54.22 -30.92 -51.95
C SER A 182 -53.58 -30.84 -53.34
N THR A 183 -52.32 -31.29 -53.41
CA THR A 183 -51.76 -32.35 -54.32
C THR A 183 -51.84 -32.18 -55.85
N PRO A 184 -50.92 -32.78 -56.63
CA PRO A 184 -50.58 -34.21 -56.64
C PRO A 184 -49.12 -34.57 -56.35
#